data_AF-A0A1Z5SD45-F1
#
_entry.id   AF-A0A1Z5SD45-F1
#
_cell.length_a   1.000
_cell.length_b   1.000
_cell.length_c   1.000
_cell.angle_alpha   90.00
_cell.angle_beta   90.00
_cell.angle_gamma   90.00
#
_symmetry.space_group_name_H-M   'P 1'
#
loop_
_entity.id
_entity.type
_entity.pdbx_description
1 polymer ?
#
loop_
_entity_poly.entity_id
_entity_poly.type
_entity_poly.pdbx_seq_one_letter_code
_entity_poly.pdbx_strand_id
1 'polypeptide(L)'
;MKNRIVFWLIFIMVSTLCWVDYQYFTEGHAHLITPLQRQIGHIAILAIIAPVGYIGWRFYGVAWIYKLWLISHIAAIGIIGAIGLAQWKTGLFGTAFLDQVSSLRLFFTSPLPYFMLYIIHKVVHTQQQNANK
;
A
#
# COMPACT_ATOMS: atom_id res chain seq x y z
N MET A 1 11.64 8.54 21.18
CA MET A 1 10.28 8.03 21.54
C MET A 1 9.22 8.47 20.53
N LYS A 2 9.15 9.75 20.15
CA LYS A 2 8.23 10.30 19.14
C LYS A 2 8.09 9.44 17.87
N ASN A 3 9.22 9.06 17.24
CA ASN A 3 9.19 8.28 15.98
C ASN A 3 8.56 6.89 16.15
N ARG A 4 8.74 6.24 17.31
CA ARG A 4 8.10 4.93 17.58
C ARG A 4 6.59 5.06 17.72
N ILE A 5 6.09 6.12 18.35
CA ILE A 5 4.64 6.36 18.48
C ILE A 5 4.03 6.65 17.10
N VAL A 6 4.68 7.52 16.31
CA VAL A 6 4.26 7.82 14.94
C VAL A 6 4.21 6.56 14.08
N PHE A 7 5.19 5.66 14.21
CA PHE A 7 5.17 4.36 13.52
C PHE A 7 3.88 3.61 13.79
N TRP A 8 3.57 3.37 15.07
CA TRP A 8 2.47 2.53 15.48
C TRP A 8 1.12 3.15 15.10
N LEU A 9 0.98 4.47 15.22
CA LEU A 9 -0.21 5.17 14.77
C LEU A 9 -0.47 4.95 13.27
N ILE A 10 0.55 5.13 12.43
CA ILE A 10 0.41 4.95 10.98
C ILE A 10 0.24 3.47 10.62
N PHE A 11 0.95 2.57 11.29
CA PHE A 11 0.82 1.13 11.09
C PHE A 11 -0.59 0.65 11.41
N ILE A 12 -1.17 1.08 12.55
CA ILE A 12 -2.56 0.80 12.90
C ILE A 12 -3.50 1.40 11.85
N MET A 13 -3.27 2.62 11.41
CA MET A 13 -4.11 3.27 10.41
C MET A 13 -4.11 2.54 9.07
N VAL A 14 -2.94 2.15 8.55
CA VAL A 14 -2.80 1.33 7.34
C VAL A 14 -3.44 -0.05 7.53
N SER A 15 -3.27 -0.67 8.71
CA SER A 15 -3.89 -1.96 9.02
C SER A 15 -5.42 -1.87 9.02
N THR A 16 -5.98 -0.81 9.59
CA THR A 16 -7.43 -0.56 9.57
C THR A 16 -7.94 -0.32 8.15
N LEU A 17 -7.23 0.46 7.34
CA LEU A 17 -7.59 0.66 5.92
C LEU A 17 -7.53 -0.64 5.12
N CYS A 18 -6.49 -1.45 5.35
CA CYS A 18 -6.38 -2.79 4.76
C CYS A 18 -7.55 -3.69 5.18
N TRP A 19 -7.92 -3.66 6.46
CA TRP A 19 -9.04 -4.43 6.97
C TRP A 19 -10.36 -3.99 6.35
N VAL A 20 -10.59 -2.68 6.19
CA VAL A 20 -11.76 -2.13 5.49
C VAL A 20 -11.79 -2.62 4.03
N ASP A 21 -10.67 -2.57 3.32
CA ASP A 21 -10.59 -3.06 1.94
C ASP A 21 -10.93 -4.56 1.84
N TYR A 22 -10.38 -5.34 2.75
CA TYR A 22 -10.62 -6.78 2.81
C TYR A 22 -12.08 -7.08 3.10
N GLN A 23 -12.66 -6.44 4.12
CA GLN A 23 -14.01 -6.71 4.58
C GLN A 23 -15.08 -6.24 3.60
N TYR A 24 -14.93 -5.06 3.01
CA TYR A 24 -15.99 -4.49 2.16
C TYR A 24 -15.82 -4.77 0.68
N PHE A 25 -14.58 -4.83 0.18
CA PHE A 25 -14.33 -4.92 -1.25
C PHE A 25 -13.75 -6.27 -1.70
N THR A 26 -13.08 -7.03 -0.82
CA THR A 26 -12.51 -8.34 -1.20
C THR A 26 -13.42 -9.51 -0.83
N GLU A 27 -13.84 -9.63 0.43
CA GLU A 27 -14.54 -10.82 0.94
C GLU A 27 -15.85 -10.51 1.68
N GLY A 28 -15.78 -10.11 2.96
CA GLY A 28 -16.89 -10.24 3.92
C GLY A 28 -18.25 -9.70 3.46
N HIS A 29 -18.30 -8.46 3.01
CA HIS A 29 -19.49 -7.78 2.48
C HIS A 29 -19.40 -7.53 0.97
N ALA A 30 -18.41 -8.13 0.30
CA ALA A 30 -18.16 -7.88 -1.12
C ALA A 30 -19.34 -8.30 -2.01
N HIS A 31 -20.14 -9.27 -1.56
CA HIS A 31 -21.37 -9.70 -2.25
C HIS A 31 -22.49 -8.65 -2.21
N LEU A 32 -22.43 -7.68 -1.31
CA LEU A 32 -23.41 -6.59 -1.18
C LEU A 32 -23.07 -5.39 -2.07
N ILE A 33 -21.90 -5.39 -2.72
CA ILE A 33 -21.39 -4.25 -3.49
C ILE A 33 -21.20 -4.67 -4.95
N THR A 34 -21.61 -3.80 -5.88
CA THR A 34 -21.48 -4.08 -7.31
C THR A 34 -20.00 -4.20 -7.72
N PRO A 35 -19.66 -5.00 -8.76
CA PRO A 35 -18.27 -5.17 -9.20
C PRO A 35 -17.54 -3.85 -9.48
N LEU A 36 -18.22 -2.89 -10.11
CA LEU A 36 -17.66 -1.57 -10.42
C LEU A 36 -17.35 -0.77 -9.14
N GLN A 37 -18.28 -0.75 -8.18
CA GLN A 37 -18.08 -0.08 -6.89
C GLN A 37 -16.92 -0.71 -6.10
N ARG A 38 -16.75 -2.04 -6.16
CA ARG A 38 -15.61 -2.73 -5.54
C ARG A 38 -14.29 -2.30 -6.17
N GLN A 39 -14.21 -2.27 -7.50
CA GLN A 39 -13.01 -1.82 -8.23
C GLN A 39 -12.63 -0.38 -7.85
N ILE A 40 -13.62 0.52 -7.81
CA ILE A 40 -13.39 1.91 -7.38
C ILE A 40 -12.95 1.96 -5.92
N GLY A 41 -13.59 1.19 -5.03
CA GLY A 41 -13.24 1.10 -3.61
C GLY A 41 -11.80 0.66 -3.38
N HIS A 42 -11.36 -0.39 -4.08
CA HIS A 42 -9.98 -0.88 -4.04
C HIS A 42 -8.96 0.22 -4.41
N ILE A 43 -9.21 0.94 -5.51
CA ILE A 43 -8.33 2.01 -5.97
C ILE A 43 -8.36 3.18 -5.00
N ALA A 44 -9.53 3.52 -4.45
CA ALA A 44 -9.68 4.60 -3.46
C ALA A 44 -8.90 4.30 -2.17
N ILE A 45 -9.00 3.08 -1.62
CA ILE A 45 -8.23 2.71 -0.43
C ILE A 45 -6.73 2.74 -0.71
N LEU A 46 -6.29 2.18 -1.85
CA LEU A 46 -4.88 2.21 -2.25
C LEU A 46 -4.36 3.66 -2.38
N ALA A 47 -5.17 4.55 -2.96
CA ALA A 47 -4.87 5.97 -3.08
C ALA A 47 -4.83 6.71 -1.73
N ILE A 48 -5.56 6.27 -0.71
CA ILE A 48 -5.52 6.82 0.65
C ILE A 48 -4.30 6.30 1.42
N ILE A 49 -3.92 5.04 1.25
CA ILE A 49 -2.76 4.44 1.94
C ILE A 49 -1.45 5.15 1.55
N ALA A 50 -1.31 5.54 0.28
CA ALA A 50 -0.13 6.23 -0.22
C ALA A 50 0.22 7.52 0.58
N PRO A 51 -0.65 8.54 0.70
CA PRO A 51 -0.37 9.74 1.49
C PRO A 51 -0.25 9.44 3.00
N VAL A 52 -1.01 8.48 3.53
CA VAL A 52 -0.92 8.06 4.94
C VAL A 52 0.47 7.57 5.30
N GLY A 53 1.01 6.63 4.54
CA GLY A 53 2.37 6.14 4.76
C GLY A 53 3.42 7.21 4.51
N TYR A 54 3.23 8.07 3.50
CA TYR A 54 4.14 9.19 3.21
C TYR A 54 4.26 10.15 4.40
N ILE A 55 3.14 10.54 5.02
CA ILE A 55 3.13 11.39 6.22
C ILE A 55 3.91 10.71 7.34
N GLY A 56 3.69 9.41 7.56
CA GLY A 56 4.44 8.64 8.54
C GLY A 56 5.95 8.68 8.33
N TRP A 57 6.40 8.44 7.09
CA TRP A 57 7.82 8.42 6.74
C TRP A 57 8.49 9.79 6.76
N ARG A 58 7.75 10.89 6.57
CA ARG A 58 8.30 12.25 6.61
C ARG A 58 8.92 12.62 7.96
N PHE A 59 8.53 11.93 9.04
CA PHE A 59 9.09 12.12 10.38
C PHE A 59 10.36 11.30 10.66
N TYR A 60 10.84 10.52 9.68
CA TYR A 60 12.04 9.68 9.80
C TYR A 60 13.25 10.32 9.11
N GLY A 61 14.45 10.05 9.62
CA GLY A 61 15.70 10.68 9.15
C GLY A 61 16.19 10.19 7.78
N VAL A 62 15.71 9.04 7.29
CA VAL A 62 16.15 8.47 6.02
C VAL A 62 15.28 8.98 4.87
N ALA A 63 15.72 10.08 4.24
CA ALA A 63 14.94 10.84 3.27
C ALA A 63 14.54 10.09 1.98
N TRP A 64 15.17 8.97 1.64
CA TRP A 64 14.78 8.23 0.43
C TRP A 64 13.57 7.31 0.66
N ILE A 65 13.28 6.91 1.91
CA ILE A 65 12.22 5.93 2.22
C ILE A 65 10.83 6.47 1.88
N TYR A 66 10.54 7.73 2.20
CA TYR A 66 9.25 8.33 1.85
C TYR A 66 9.08 8.46 0.33
N LYS A 67 10.17 8.69 -0.41
CA LYS A 67 10.14 8.77 -1.88
C LYS A 67 9.87 7.40 -2.48
N LEU A 68 10.56 6.36 -2.00
CA LEU A 68 10.33 4.99 -2.45
C LEU A 68 8.88 4.57 -2.18
N TRP A 69 8.37 4.86 -0.97
CA TRP A 69 6.97 4.59 -0.62
C TRP A 69 6.01 5.24 -1.63
N LEU A 70 6.13 6.55 -1.84
CA LEU A 70 5.22 7.29 -2.71
C LEU A 70 5.32 6.83 -4.18
N ILE A 71 6.53 6.69 -4.71
CA ILE A 71 6.77 6.28 -6.10
C ILE A 71 6.22 4.88 -6.34
N SER A 72 6.50 3.93 -5.43
CA SER A 72 6.01 2.55 -5.57
C SER A 72 4.48 2.47 -5.54
N HIS A 73 3.81 3.25 -4.69
CA HIS A 73 2.34 3.30 -4.65
C HIS A 73 1.75 3.97 -5.88
N ILE A 74 2.33 5.09 -6.36
CA ILE A 74 1.89 5.75 -7.60
C ILE A 74 2.03 4.78 -8.78
N ALA A 75 3.16 4.07 -8.87
CA ALA A 75 3.39 3.08 -9.90
C ALA A 75 2.37 1.93 -9.82
N ALA A 76 2.10 1.40 -8.61
CA ALA A 76 1.10 0.36 -8.40
C ALA A 76 -0.30 0.83 -8.82
N ILE A 77 -0.73 2.02 -8.40
CA ILE A 77 -2.02 2.61 -8.79
C ILE A 77 -2.10 2.77 -10.32
N GLY A 78 -1.05 3.29 -10.95
CA GLY A 78 -0.98 3.48 -12.40
C GLY A 78 -1.08 2.16 -13.17
N ILE A 79 -0.31 1.15 -12.77
CA ILE A 79 -0.29 -0.17 -13.41
C ILE A 79 -1.65 -0.87 -13.22
N ILE A 80 -2.15 -0.96 -11.99
CA ILE A 80 -3.43 -1.62 -11.69
C ILE A 80 -4.59 -0.90 -12.37
N GLY A 81 -4.58 0.44 -12.36
CA GLY A 81 -5.58 1.26 -13.04
C GLY A 81 -5.58 1.07 -14.56
N ALA A 82 -4.41 1.08 -15.19
CA ALA A 82 -4.28 0.84 -16.63
C ALA A 82 -4.75 -0.58 -17.03
N ILE A 83 -4.36 -1.60 -16.25
CA ILE A 83 -4.81 -2.98 -16.46
C ILE A 83 -6.33 -3.09 -16.27
N GLY A 84 -6.89 -2.49 -15.23
CA GLY A 84 -8.32 -2.49 -14.95
C GLY A 84 -9.14 -1.84 -16.07
N LEU A 85 -8.69 -0.68 -16.57
CA LEU A 85 -9.32 0.02 -17.69
C LEU A 85 -9.24 -0.79 -19.00
N ALA A 86 -8.07 -1.39 -19.28
CA ALA A 86 -7.91 -2.25 -20.44
C ALA A 86 -8.83 -3.47 -20.35
N GLN A 87 -8.86 -4.16 -19.21
CA GLN A 87 -9.73 -5.32 -18.99
C GLN A 87 -11.21 -4.96 -19.14
N TRP A 88 -11.64 -3.82 -18.60
CA TRP A 88 -13.02 -3.36 -18.72
C TRP A 88 -13.45 -3.12 -20.17
N LYS A 89 -12.53 -2.62 -21.01
CA LYS A 89 -12.82 -2.31 -22.42
C LYS A 89 -12.69 -3.51 -23.36
N THR A 90 -11.71 -4.38 -23.14
CA THR A 90 -11.32 -5.42 -24.12
C THR A 90 -11.46 -6.85 -23.63
N GLY A 91 -11.58 -7.08 -22.31
CA GLY A 91 -11.59 -8.43 -21.73
C GLY A 91 -10.32 -9.25 -22.01
N LEU A 92 -9.20 -8.58 -22.32
CA LEU A 92 -8.02 -9.20 -22.91
C LEU A 92 -7.22 -10.10 -21.96
N PHE A 93 -7.36 -9.92 -20.64
CA PHE A 93 -6.60 -10.67 -19.65
C PHE A 93 -7.41 -11.84 -19.08
N GLY A 94 -6.75 -13.00 -19.02
CA GLY A 94 -7.29 -14.19 -18.35
C GLY A 94 -7.26 -14.08 -16.82
N THR A 95 -8.03 -14.94 -16.15
CA THR A 95 -8.21 -14.95 -14.69
C THR A 95 -6.88 -15.07 -13.93
N ALA A 96 -5.99 -15.97 -14.35
CA ALA A 96 -4.69 -16.16 -13.70
C ALA A 96 -3.83 -14.89 -13.68
N PHE A 97 -3.89 -14.06 -14.73
CA PHE A 97 -3.19 -12.77 -14.75
C PHE A 97 -3.85 -11.76 -13.81
N LEU A 98 -5.19 -11.70 -13.83
CA LEU A 98 -5.94 -10.81 -12.94
C LEU A 98 -5.75 -11.16 -11.45
N ASP A 99 -5.53 -12.44 -11.13
CA ASP A 99 -5.21 -12.89 -9.77
C ASP A 99 -3.85 -12.37 -9.30
N GLN A 100 -2.86 -12.28 -10.20
CA GLN A 100 -1.56 -11.66 -9.87
C GLN A 100 -1.71 -10.16 -9.63
N VAL A 101 -2.53 -9.48 -10.43
CA VAL A 101 -2.83 -8.05 -10.26
C VAL A 101 -3.56 -7.80 -8.93
N SER A 102 -4.50 -8.68 -8.56
CA SER A 102 -5.17 -8.66 -7.25
C SER A 102 -4.18 -8.87 -6.11
N SER A 103 -3.23 -9.80 -6.25
CA SER A 103 -2.18 -10.04 -5.26
C SER A 103 -1.26 -8.84 -5.09
N LEU A 104 -0.90 -8.17 -6.19
CA LEU A 104 -0.12 -6.92 -6.15
C LEU A 104 -0.87 -5.83 -5.40
N ARG A 105 -2.16 -5.63 -5.72
CA ARG A 105 -3.03 -4.69 -5.00
C ARG A 105 -3.06 -5.00 -3.51
N LEU A 106 -3.32 -6.25 -3.13
CA LEU A 106 -3.35 -6.68 -1.73
C LEU A 106 -2.03 -6.40 -1.01
N PHE A 107 -0.89 -6.66 -1.66
CA PHE A 107 0.41 -6.35 -1.09
C PHE A 107 0.56 -4.86 -0.76
N PHE A 108 0.25 -3.96 -1.71
CA PHE A 108 0.37 -2.52 -1.49
C PHE A 108 -0.71 -1.93 -0.56
N THR A 109 -1.86 -2.57 -0.44
CA THR A 109 -2.89 -2.20 0.54
C THR A 109 -2.58 -2.73 1.94
N SER A 110 -1.79 -3.80 2.06
CA SER A 110 -1.46 -4.41 3.34
C SER A 110 -0.52 -3.54 4.20
N PRO A 111 -0.46 -3.76 5.52
CA PRO A 111 0.53 -3.11 6.37
C PRO A 111 1.96 -3.65 6.16
N LEU A 112 2.14 -4.70 5.36
CA LEU A 112 3.41 -5.38 5.16
C LEU A 112 4.50 -4.48 4.56
N PRO A 113 4.29 -3.74 3.45
CA PRO A 113 5.31 -2.87 2.88
C PRO A 113 5.74 -1.78 3.86
N TYR A 114 4.82 -1.28 4.67
CA TYR A 114 5.12 -0.28 5.70
C TYR A 114 6.02 -0.87 6.79
N PHE A 115 5.74 -2.09 7.25
CA PHE A 115 6.60 -2.80 8.20
C PHE A 115 7.97 -3.17 7.62
N MET A 116 8.02 -3.61 6.36
CA MET A 116 9.29 -3.92 5.67
C MET A 116 10.20 -2.70 5.60
N LEU A 117 9.67 -1.54 5.20
CA LEU A 117 10.43 -0.29 5.18
C LEU A 117 10.89 0.14 6.58
N TYR A 118 10.15 -0.20 7.63
CA TYR A 118 10.58 0.05 9.01
C TYR A 118 11.81 -0.77 9.39
N ILE A 119 11.84 -2.05 9.02
CA ILE A 119 13.01 -2.91 9.23
C ILE A 119 14.20 -2.35 8.46
N ILE A 120 14.01 -1.98 7.18
CA ILE A 120 15.08 -1.39 6.35
C ILE A 120 15.60 -0.09 6.97
N HIS A 121 14.70 0.80 7.41
CA HIS A 121 15.08 2.02 8.12
C HIS A 121 15.95 1.72 9.35
N LYS A 122 15.58 0.72 10.14
CA LYS A 122 16.35 0.32 11.34
C LYS A 122 17.76 -0.12 10.98
N VAL A 123 17.90 -1.00 9.99
CA VAL A 123 19.20 -1.51 9.54
C VAL A 123 20.08 -0.36 9.02
N VAL A 124 19.55 0.48 8.13
CA VAL A 124 20.27 1.62 7.53
C VAL A 124 20.73 2.60 8.61
N HIS A 125 19.84 2.96 9.54
CA HIS A 125 20.17 3.88 10.61
C HIS A 125 21.26 3.33 11.55
N THR A 126 21.22 2.03 11.87
CA THR A 126 22.28 1.40 12.68
C THR A 126 23.63 1.40 11.97
N GLN A 127 23.65 1.12 10.66
CA GLN A 127 24.89 1.16 9.87
C GLN A 127 25.50 2.57 9.81
N GLN A 128 24.67 3.61 9.62
CA GLN A 128 25.12 5.00 9.63
C GLN A 128 25.71 5.41 10.99
N GLN A 129 25.15 4.93 12.10
CA GLN A 129 25.68 5.21 13.44
C GLN A 129 27.03 4.53 13.69
N ASN A 130 27.22 3.31 13.17
CA ASN A 130 28.48 2.58 13.34
C ASN A 130 29.60 3.13 12.46
N ALA A 131 29.28 3.67 11.28
CA ALA A 131 30.26 4.28 10.38
C ALA A 131 30.79 5.65 10.87
N ASN A 132 30.06 6.31 11.77
CA ASN A 132 30.42 7.62 12.34
C ASN A 132 31.10 7.51 13.72
N LYS A 133 31.45 6.30 14.17
CA LYS A 133 32.24 6.03 15.38
C LYS A 133 33.65 5.63 14.99
#